data_AF-A0A839K1P5-F1
#
_entry.id   AF-A0A839K1P5-F1
#
_cell.length_a   1.000
_cell.length_b   1.000
_cell.length_c   1.000
_cell.angle_alpha   90.00
_cell.angle_beta   90.00
_cell.angle_gamma   90.00
#
_symmetry.space_group_name_H-M   'P 1'
#
loop_
_entity.id
_entity.type
_entity.pdbx_description
1 polymer ?
#
loop_
_entity_poly.entity_id
_entity_poly.type
_entity_poly.pdbx_seq_one_letter_code
_entity_poly.pdbx_strand_id
1 'polypeptide(L)'
;MKVITRVLFNIGCIISSIVGVLHFFAPYSFGWYSYIPDAPIEIIQSINYVNFCFSLLLAGLSLILLLMQKQLFSGMKELNVFYVFFVLVWLSRVIVQIVWPWPSSLQLWLVVAFSTEFIFALIPMIYLLKKDR
;
A
#
# COMPACT_ATOMS: atom_id res chain seq x y z
N MET A 1 17.91 17.17 2.96
CA MET A 1 17.08 16.35 2.04
C MET A 1 17.17 14.86 2.32
N LYS A 2 18.36 14.23 2.27
CA LYS A 2 18.52 12.76 2.45
C LYS A 2 17.88 12.19 3.74
N VAL A 3 17.97 12.90 4.86
CA VAL A 3 17.36 12.48 6.14
C VAL A 3 15.83 12.49 6.05
N ILE A 4 15.24 13.62 5.64
CA ILE A 4 13.78 13.76 5.46
C ILE A 4 13.25 12.67 4.53
N THR A 5 13.94 12.44 3.42
CA THR A 5 13.55 11.40 2.47
C THR A 5 13.55 10.00 3.07
N ARG A 6 14.54 9.65 3.88
CA ARG A 6 14.58 8.35 4.57
C ARG A 6 13.47 8.22 5.61
N VAL A 7 13.16 9.30 6.31
CA VAL A 7 12.06 9.33 7.29
C VAL A 7 10.73 9.10 6.59
N LEU A 8 10.43 9.85 5.52
CA LEU A 8 9.19 9.69 4.75
C LEU A 8 9.08 8.28 4.14
N PHE A 9 10.18 7.77 3.58
CA PHE A 9 10.25 6.39 3.08
C PHE A 9 9.87 5.37 4.16
N ASN A 10 10.45 5.49 5.35
CA ASN A 10 10.18 4.57 6.45
C ASN A 10 8.73 4.67 6.92
N ILE A 11 8.21 5.89 7.06
CA ILE A 11 6.82 6.12 7.45
C ILE A 11 5.87 5.44 6.45
N GLY A 12 6.06 5.68 5.14
CA GLY A 12 5.20 5.08 4.13
C GLY A 12 5.27 3.55 4.12
N CYS A 13 6.48 2.98 4.16
CA CYS A 13 6.61 1.52 4.22
C CYS A 13 6.01 0.93 5.51
N ILE A 14 6.14 1.59 6.66
CA ILE A 14 5.54 1.14 7.92
C ILE A 14 4.01 1.21 7.84
N ILE A 15 3.45 2.33 7.38
CA ILE A 15 1.99 2.48 7.20
C ILE A 15 1.48 1.40 6.27
N SER A 16 2.13 1.20 5.12
CA SER A 16 1.74 0.17 4.17
C SER A 16 1.84 -1.24 4.72
N SER A 17 2.88 -1.52 5.51
CA SER A 17 2.99 -2.80 6.22
C SER A 17 1.84 -2.99 7.22
N ILE A 18 1.48 -1.96 8.00
CA ILE A 18 0.36 -2.01 8.95
C ILE A 18 -0.96 -2.24 8.21
N VAL A 19 -1.19 -1.54 7.10
CA VAL A 19 -2.38 -1.72 6.26
C VAL A 19 -2.43 -3.14 5.70
N GLY A 20 -1.31 -3.68 5.19
CA GLY A 20 -1.24 -5.06 4.71
C GLY A 20 -1.55 -6.07 5.81
N VAL A 21 -0.97 -5.89 7.01
CA VAL A 21 -1.25 -6.74 8.18
C VAL A 21 -2.71 -6.68 8.60
N LEU A 22 -3.31 -5.49 8.65
CA LEU A 22 -4.72 -5.31 8.98
C LEU A 22 -5.63 -6.08 8.01
N HIS A 23 -5.30 -6.09 6.71
CA HIS A 23 -6.14 -6.74 5.70
C HIS A 23 -6.22 -8.25 5.86
N PHE A 24 -5.20 -8.93 6.43
CA PHE A 24 -5.32 -10.38 6.73
C PHE A 24 -6.54 -10.69 7.61
N PHE A 25 -6.89 -9.77 8.51
CA PHE A 25 -7.96 -9.97 9.49
C PHE A 25 -9.25 -9.23 9.14
N ALA A 26 -9.18 -8.24 8.23
CA ALA A 26 -10.29 -7.36 7.91
C ALA A 26 -11.62 -8.07 7.54
N PRO A 27 -11.65 -9.14 6.73
CA PRO A 27 -12.90 -9.84 6.42
C PRO A 27 -13.62 -10.36 7.68
N TYR A 28 -12.86 -10.79 8.68
CA TYR A 28 -13.38 -11.35 9.93
C TYR A 28 -13.71 -10.25 10.93
N SER A 29 -12.78 -9.31 11.14
CA SER A 29 -12.93 -8.24 12.14
C SER A 29 -14.04 -7.25 11.81
N PHE A 30 -14.33 -7.04 10.52
CA PHE A 30 -15.38 -6.13 10.05
C PHE A 30 -16.59 -6.86 9.44
N GLY A 31 -16.64 -8.19 9.56
CA GLY A 31 -17.77 -9.01 9.14
C GLY A 31 -18.15 -8.87 7.66
N TRP A 32 -17.19 -8.83 6.74
CA TRP A 32 -17.44 -8.56 5.32
C TRP A 32 -18.48 -9.49 4.69
N TYR A 33 -18.51 -10.74 5.12
CA TYR A 33 -19.46 -11.74 4.63
C TYR A 33 -20.91 -11.46 5.03
N SER A 34 -21.14 -10.67 6.08
CA SER A 34 -22.50 -10.25 6.45
C SER A 34 -23.12 -9.28 5.43
N TYR A 35 -22.32 -8.63 4.60
CA TYR A 35 -22.79 -7.71 3.57
C TYR A 35 -23.23 -8.41 2.27
N ILE A 36 -23.01 -9.73 2.16
CA ILE A 36 -23.35 -10.53 0.98
C ILE A 36 -24.19 -11.73 1.43
N PRO A 37 -25.49 -11.52 1.72
CA PRO A 37 -26.37 -12.61 2.12
C PRO A 37 -26.48 -13.65 0.99
N ASP A 38 -26.57 -14.92 1.37
CA ASP A 38 -26.71 -16.07 0.46
C ASP A 38 -25.59 -16.20 -0.59
N ALA A 39 -24.41 -15.62 -0.32
CA ALA A 39 -23.24 -15.76 -1.19
C ALA A 39 -22.82 -17.24 -1.33
N PRO A 40 -22.61 -17.73 -2.57
CA PRO A 40 -22.01 -19.04 -2.79
C PRO A 40 -20.65 -19.15 -2.08
N ILE A 41 -20.32 -20.35 -1.60
CA ILE A 41 -19.07 -20.59 -0.87
C ILE A 41 -17.85 -20.23 -1.72
N GLU A 42 -17.95 -20.39 -3.04
CA GLU A 42 -16.92 -20.04 -4.01
C GLU A 42 -16.61 -18.54 -4.03
N ILE A 43 -17.62 -17.69 -3.83
CA ILE A 43 -17.45 -16.23 -3.73
C ILE A 43 -16.72 -15.89 -2.44
N ILE A 44 -17.10 -16.52 -1.32
CA ILE A 44 -16.44 -16.34 -0.03
C ILE A 44 -14.96 -16.77 -0.11
N GLN A 45 -14.68 -17.91 -0.73
CA GLN A 45 -13.30 -18.39 -0.92
C GLN A 45 -12.50 -17.47 -1.85
N SER A 46 -13.12 -16.95 -2.91
CA SER A 46 -12.47 -15.99 -3.81
C SER A 46 -12.05 -14.71 -3.08
N ILE A 47 -12.91 -14.18 -2.21
CA ILE A 47 -12.59 -13.03 -1.34
C ILE A 47 -11.42 -13.38 -0.42
N ASN A 48 -11.44 -14.54 0.23
CA ASN A 48 -10.35 -14.99 1.10
C ASN A 48 -9.00 -15.05 0.37
N TYR A 49 -8.97 -15.66 -0.82
CA TYR A 49 -7.73 -15.86 -1.58
C TYR A 49 -7.17 -14.53 -2.07
N VAL A 50 -8.01 -13.68 -2.67
CA VAL A 50 -7.59 -12.35 -3.14
C VAL A 50 -7.10 -11.51 -1.97
N ASN A 51 -7.83 -11.50 -0.85
CA ASN A 51 -7.46 -10.73 0.33
C ASN A 51 -6.14 -11.22 0.95
N PHE A 52 -5.93 -12.54 1.07
CA PHE A 52 -4.69 -13.11 1.59
C PHE A 52 -3.49 -12.72 0.71
N CYS A 53 -3.59 -12.93 -0.61
CA CYS A 53 -2.52 -12.60 -1.54
C CYS A 53 -2.23 -11.09 -1.59
N PHE A 54 -3.28 -10.25 -1.59
CA PHE A 54 -3.14 -8.80 -1.49
C PHE A 54 -2.41 -8.38 -0.21
N SER A 55 -2.83 -8.92 0.93
CA SER A 55 -2.25 -8.61 2.25
C SER A 55 -0.78 -9.02 2.32
N LEU A 56 -0.47 -10.22 1.84
CA LEU A 56 0.90 -10.74 1.78
C LEU A 56 1.78 -9.90 0.86
N LEU A 57 1.29 -9.53 -0.31
CA LEU A 57 2.04 -8.71 -1.26
C LEU A 57 2.31 -7.31 -0.69
N LEU A 58 1.30 -6.67 -0.10
CA LEU A 58 1.44 -5.32 0.46
C LEU A 58 2.38 -5.28 1.67
N ALA A 59 2.17 -6.19 2.64
CA ALA A 59 3.02 -6.29 3.82
C ALA A 59 4.44 -6.77 3.47
N GLY A 60 4.55 -7.79 2.63
CA GLY A 60 5.82 -8.37 2.20
C GLY A 60 6.69 -7.40 1.42
N LEU A 61 6.13 -6.70 0.43
CA LEU A 61 6.84 -5.69 -0.34
C LEU A 61 7.34 -4.55 0.56
N SER A 62 6.49 -4.07 1.46
CA SER A 62 6.84 -3.02 2.42
C SER A 62 7.98 -3.46 3.35
N LEU A 63 7.93 -4.70 3.85
CA LEU A 63 8.97 -5.26 4.71
C LEU A 63 10.30 -5.43 3.97
N ILE A 64 10.28 -5.94 2.74
CA ILE A 64 11.48 -6.05 1.90
C ILE A 64 12.12 -4.68 1.70
N LEU A 65 11.32 -3.65 1.37
CA LEU A 65 11.80 -2.27 1.19
C LEU A 65 12.41 -1.70 2.48
N LEU A 66 11.82 -1.97 3.65
CA LEU A 66 12.38 -1.57 4.95
C LEU A 66 13.71 -2.27 5.24
N LEU A 67 13.77 -3.59 5.05
CA LEU A 67 14.97 -4.39 5.31
C LEU A 67 16.12 -4.01 4.35
N MET A 68 15.79 -3.72 3.10
CA MET A 68 16.75 -3.38 2.04
C MET A 68 16.92 -1.87 1.83
N GLN A 69 16.51 -1.05 2.80
CA GLN A 69 16.57 0.41 2.69
C GLN A 69 17.99 0.90 2.37
N LYS A 70 19.02 0.33 3.00
CA LYS A 70 20.41 0.77 2.78
C LYS A 70 20.83 0.58 1.32
N GLN A 71 20.46 -0.56 0.74
CA GLN A 71 20.76 -0.97 -0.63
C GLN A 71 19.98 -0.13 -1.65
N LEU A 72 18.69 0.15 -1.38
CA LEU A 72 17.89 1.06 -2.19
C LEU A 72 18.55 2.44 -2.25
N PHE A 73 18.87 3.01 -1.09
CA PHE A 73 19.48 4.34 -1.01
C PHE A 73 20.95 4.39 -1.47
N SER A 74 21.61 3.26 -1.67
CA SER A 74 22.93 3.20 -2.35
C SER A 74 22.82 3.20 -3.86
N GLY A 75 21.62 3.04 -4.45
CA GLY A 75 21.39 3.11 -5.90
C GLY A 75 21.20 1.75 -6.58
N MET A 76 20.76 0.73 -5.85
CA MET A 76 20.45 -0.58 -6.42
C MET A 76 19.20 -0.49 -7.32
N LYS A 77 19.39 -0.64 -8.63
CA LYS A 77 18.35 -0.40 -9.64
C LYS A 77 17.15 -1.33 -9.50
N GLU A 78 17.38 -2.58 -9.12
CA GLU A 78 16.34 -3.59 -8.93
C GLU A 78 15.38 -3.16 -7.82
N LEU A 79 15.89 -2.65 -6.70
CA LEU A 79 15.08 -2.13 -5.60
C LEU A 79 14.32 -0.86 -5.96
N ASN A 80 14.89 -0.01 -6.84
CA ASN A 80 14.17 1.13 -7.35
C ASN A 80 12.91 0.71 -8.13
N VAL A 81 12.96 -0.39 -8.89
CA VAL A 81 11.77 -0.91 -9.60
C VAL A 81 10.69 -1.34 -8.62
N PHE A 82 11.05 -2.09 -7.57
CA PHE A 82 10.12 -2.45 -6.49
C PHE A 82 9.53 -1.22 -5.81
N TYR A 83 10.34 -0.18 -5.57
CA TYR A 83 9.84 1.04 -4.95
C TYR A 83 8.94 1.86 -5.87
N VAL A 84 9.24 1.93 -7.17
CA VAL A 84 8.34 2.56 -8.16
C VAL A 84 7.00 1.83 -8.20
N PHE A 85 7.01 0.49 -8.19
CA PHE A 85 5.78 -0.30 -8.12
C PHE A 85 5.00 -0.02 -6.82
N PHE A 86 5.68 0.08 -5.68
CA PHE A 86 5.07 0.48 -4.41
C PHE A 86 4.37 1.84 -4.50
N VAL A 87 5.02 2.86 -5.09
CA VAL A 87 4.39 4.17 -5.31
C VAL A 87 3.17 4.07 -6.24
N LEU A 88 3.27 3.28 -7.30
CA LEU A 88 2.18 3.07 -8.26
C LEU A 88 0.95 2.41 -7.62
N VAL A 89 1.15 1.45 -6.71
CA VAL A 89 0.06 0.85 -5.93
C VAL A 89 -0.69 1.92 -5.14
N TRP A 90 0.01 2.79 -4.43
CA TRP A 90 -0.62 3.87 -3.65
C TRP A 90 -1.31 4.91 -4.52
N LEU A 91 -0.70 5.28 -5.66
CA LEU A 91 -1.36 6.13 -6.66
C LEU A 91 -2.66 5.48 -7.17
N SER A 92 -2.62 4.19 -7.46
CA SER A 92 -3.79 3.44 -7.94
C SER A 92 -4.92 3.46 -6.90
N ARG A 93 -4.61 3.38 -5.60
CA ARG A 93 -5.62 3.50 -4.54
C ARG A 93 -6.26 4.90 -4.51
N VAL A 94 -5.47 5.96 -4.70
CA VAL A 94 -6.00 7.33 -4.82
C VAL A 94 -6.94 7.45 -6.03
N ILE A 95 -6.52 6.93 -7.19
CA ILE A 95 -7.33 6.97 -8.42
C ILE A 95 -8.63 6.19 -8.24
N VAL A 96 -8.57 4.96 -7.71
CA VAL A 96 -9.76 4.14 -7.44
C VAL A 96 -10.70 4.87 -6.50
N GLN A 97 -10.19 5.51 -5.44
CA GLN A 97 -11.03 6.24 -4.50
C GLN A 97 -11.75 7.44 -5.14
N ILE A 98 -11.16 8.06 -6.17
CA ILE A 98 -11.75 9.20 -6.88
C ILE A 98 -12.75 8.71 -7.95
N VAL A 99 -12.39 7.70 -8.72
CA VAL A 99 -13.19 7.19 -9.86
C VAL A 99 -14.32 6.28 -9.39
N TRP A 100 -14.06 5.47 -8.37
CA TRP A 100 -15.02 4.54 -7.75
C TRP A 100 -15.11 4.82 -6.24
N PRO A 101 -15.80 5.91 -5.85
CA PRO A 101 -15.83 6.34 -4.45
C PRO A 101 -16.49 5.30 -3.56
N TRP A 102 -15.97 5.19 -2.34
CA TRP A 102 -16.55 4.39 -1.29
C TRP A 102 -17.93 4.94 -0.91
N PRO A 103 -18.97 4.10 -0.80
CA PRO A 103 -20.34 4.53 -0.63
C PRO A 103 -20.68 4.87 0.84
N SER A 104 -19.82 5.62 1.53
CA SER A 104 -20.10 6.11 2.90
C SER A 104 -19.34 7.39 3.23
N SER A 105 -19.62 7.99 4.40
CA SER A 105 -18.88 9.16 4.91
C SER A 105 -17.38 8.92 5.09
N LEU A 106 -16.95 7.66 5.07
CA LEU A 106 -15.53 7.28 5.12
C LEU A 106 -14.78 7.68 3.85
N GLN A 107 -15.47 7.92 2.73
CA GLN A 107 -14.90 8.34 1.45
C GLN A 107 -13.86 9.46 1.58
N LEU A 108 -14.23 10.56 2.25
CA LEU A 108 -13.35 11.71 2.40
C LEU A 108 -12.06 11.33 3.13
N TRP A 109 -12.19 10.56 4.21
CA TRP A 109 -11.06 10.11 5.02
C TRP A 109 -10.15 9.15 4.27
N LEU A 110 -10.71 8.26 3.43
CA LEU A 110 -9.93 7.36 2.59
C LEU A 110 -9.13 8.13 1.54
N VAL A 111 -9.74 9.12 0.87
CA VAL A 111 -9.02 9.98 -0.08
C VAL A 111 -7.86 10.70 0.59
N VAL A 112 -8.11 11.31 1.77
CA VAL A 112 -7.06 12.02 2.53
C VAL A 112 -5.95 11.06 2.95
N ALA A 113 -6.28 9.91 3.53
CA ALA A 113 -5.31 8.94 4.01
C ALA A 113 -4.46 8.37 2.86
N PHE A 114 -5.09 7.94 1.76
CA PHE A 114 -4.38 7.36 0.62
C PHE A 114 -3.55 8.40 -0.12
N SER A 115 -4.01 9.65 -0.21
CA SER A 115 -3.23 10.74 -0.82
C SER A 115 -2.03 11.10 0.03
N THR A 116 -2.18 11.14 1.35
CA THR A 116 -1.08 11.40 2.28
C THR A 116 -0.02 10.31 2.18
N GLU A 117 -0.43 9.05 2.18
CA GLU A 117 0.46 7.91 2.02
C GLU A 117 1.16 7.91 0.66
N PHE A 118 0.43 8.21 -0.42
CA PHE A 118 1.01 8.39 -1.75
C PHE A 118 2.08 9.49 -1.76
N ILE A 119 1.85 10.63 -1.09
CA ILE A 119 2.83 11.72 -0.99
C ILE A 119 4.09 11.27 -0.21
N PHE A 120 3.91 10.54 0.90
CA PHE A 120 5.02 9.96 1.66
C PHE A 120 5.86 8.99 0.84
N ALA A 121 5.23 8.24 -0.07
CA ALA A 121 5.90 7.33 -1.00
C ALA A 121 6.53 8.05 -2.21
N LEU A 122 5.88 9.11 -2.72
CA LEU A 122 6.29 9.82 -3.94
C LEU A 122 7.54 10.68 -3.70
N ILE A 123 7.61 11.40 -2.58
CA ILE A 123 8.75 12.31 -2.29
C ILE A 123 10.09 11.55 -2.31
N PRO A 124 10.24 10.38 -1.66
CA PRO A 124 11.46 9.60 -1.76
C PRO A 124 11.73 9.05 -3.16
N MET A 125 10.70 8.68 -3.91
CA MET A 125 10.89 8.16 -5.26
C MET A 125 11.45 9.23 -6.18
N ILE A 126 10.94 10.47 -6.12
CA ILE A 126 11.48 11.61 -6.88
C ILE A 126 12.94 11.87 -6.50
N TYR A 127 13.29 11.78 -5.21
CA TYR A 127 14.67 11.95 -4.77
C TYR A 127 15.61 10.86 -5.31
N LEU A 128 15.19 9.59 -5.26
CA LEU A 128 15.98 8.46 -5.75
C LEU A 128 16.21 8.57 -7.27
N LEU A 129 15.17 8.89 -8.05
CA LEU A 129 15.28 9.06 -9.50
C LEU A 129 16.19 10.23 -9.92
N LYS A 130 16.26 11.30 -9.12
CA LYS A 130 17.17 12.42 -9.36
C LYS A 130 18.61 12.11 -8.97
N LYS A 131 18.83 11.23 -8.00
CA LYS A 131 20.18 10.84 -7.55
C LYS A 131 20.90 9.96 -8.57
N ASP A 132 20.15 9.18 -9.35
CA ASP A 132 20.68 8.26 -10.35
C ASP A 132 20.94 8.92 -11.73
N ARG A 133 20.67 10.23 -11.85
CA ARG A 133 21.04 11.07 -12.99
C ARG A 133 22.24 11.94 -12.64
#